data_AF-A0A3M1NSF1-F1
#
_entry.id   AF-A0A3M1NSF1-F1
#
_cell.length_a   1.000
_cell.length_b   1.000
_cell.length_c   1.000
_cell.angle_alpha   90.00
_cell.angle_beta   90.00
_cell.angle_gamma   90.00
#
_symmetry.space_group_name_H-M   'P 1'
#
loop_
_entity.id
_entity.type
_entity.pdbx_description
1 polymer ?
#
loop_
_entity_poly.entity_id
_entity_poly.type
_entity_poly.pdbx_seq_one_letter_code
_entity_poly.pdbx_strand_id
1 'polypeptide(L)'
;MLPVWIVVLLCAPASPRAAHAQSAPPRTDTLRGLVVLVRFADDSTAGDPAVLFRGWPRFPDPSTLPAFARSLLAPASEPPFPDSSLTAYFFHQSHGRLLLYGDVIDSVLVTRHPEAHYHRPQGGFGTLTQEILDRLDAGGVDFRRYDANRDGYLDHLFVILRHAAHFAAGRYRWSGVSCLDARCGPGPAGGGPSRLPAYDDVQVDWNTSGSILLHRTPGNILPHYYLVRLMAHEFGHDLWAPYFNHIAPIRDNDVPARCNRSARGTDCLGYVLMAGAGGAWDTRGAETISAFERDLLGWIACPRLTSGDHLVGDLYTTGACFRHDLRGSLSGRTLYVENRQRIGPFDRRRRAGRHAQYEAGLLRTTGLLVSLRDGYRLDVLPADGDLDLTIHDSTYAGDLYGPGASTQLTPWTRPNSNGFMHYPPGYRPDWFALDAIRHAGTTDGALTFTFIDDFRVAPVIREDSWIGAETGGRPFTGPVRVTNGSTLTLEAPQTFSRMMHLDAGTTVVVAPEGSLQVARGGALVLRRGARLIVQGRLYLEGLLALTPGAVLVVEGEGRIGASRTP
;
A
#
# COMPACT_ATOMS: atom_id res chain seq x y z
N MET A 1 58.77 31.29 -45.15
CA MET A 1 57.35 30.85 -45.10
C MET A 1 56.80 31.27 -43.75
N LEU A 2 55.87 32.22 -43.76
CA LEU A 2 55.26 32.79 -42.55
C LEU A 2 54.16 31.83 -42.03
N PRO A 3 54.04 31.64 -40.69
CA PRO A 3 53.01 30.78 -40.14
C PRO A 3 51.63 31.45 -40.23
N VAL A 4 50.68 30.70 -40.77
CA VAL A 4 49.25 31.04 -40.77
C VAL A 4 48.70 30.75 -39.38
N TRP A 5 48.16 31.78 -38.72
CA TRP A 5 47.42 31.64 -37.46
C TRP A 5 45.94 31.46 -37.78
N ILE A 6 45.38 30.30 -37.44
CA ILE A 6 43.93 30.05 -37.49
C ILE A 6 43.35 30.45 -36.13
N VAL A 7 42.54 31.51 -36.11
CA VAL A 7 41.76 31.91 -34.93
C VAL A 7 40.46 31.11 -34.94
N VAL A 8 40.33 30.15 -34.03
CA VAL A 8 39.08 29.43 -33.78
C VAL A 8 38.28 30.22 -32.74
N LEU A 9 37.21 30.88 -33.18
CA LEU A 9 36.19 31.41 -32.26
C LEU A 9 35.36 30.23 -31.72
N LEU A 10 35.63 29.85 -30.46
CA LEU A 10 34.76 28.97 -29.70
C LEU A 10 33.55 29.78 -29.24
N CYS A 11 32.40 29.56 -29.88
CA CYS A 11 31.12 30.00 -29.33
C CYS A 11 30.93 29.31 -27.97
N ALA A 12 30.75 30.11 -26.91
CA ALA A 12 30.33 29.58 -25.62
C ALA A 12 29.04 28.76 -25.81
N PRO A 13 28.93 27.54 -25.23
CA PRO A 13 27.68 26.82 -25.25
C PRO A 13 26.61 27.72 -24.63
N ALA A 14 25.48 27.86 -25.33
CA ALA A 14 24.32 28.54 -24.79
C ALA A 14 24.05 27.99 -23.39
N SER A 15 23.99 28.87 -22.38
CA SER A 15 23.60 28.48 -21.03
C SER A 15 22.36 27.59 -21.12
N PRO A 16 22.33 26.41 -20.49
CA PRO A 16 21.10 25.65 -20.42
C PRO A 16 20.05 26.58 -19.85
N ARG A 17 18.97 26.79 -20.62
CA ARG A 17 17.74 27.43 -20.16
C ARG A 17 17.47 26.85 -18.78
N ALA A 18 17.46 27.68 -17.74
CA ALA A 18 17.06 27.24 -16.41
C ALA A 18 15.67 26.61 -16.57
N ALA A 19 15.63 25.27 -16.52
CA ALA A 19 14.39 24.58 -16.26
C ALA A 19 13.98 25.13 -14.88
N HIS A 20 12.88 25.89 -14.83
CA HIS A 20 12.26 26.23 -13.56
C HIS A 20 12.07 24.89 -12.84
N ALA A 21 12.82 24.68 -11.77
CA ALA A 21 12.69 23.48 -10.97
C ALA A 21 11.26 23.48 -10.45
N GLN A 22 10.47 22.51 -10.91
CA GLN A 22 9.13 22.25 -10.41
C GLN A 22 9.26 22.00 -8.90
N SER A 23 8.71 22.88 -8.06
CA SER A 23 8.61 22.59 -6.62
C SER A 23 7.49 21.56 -6.47
N ALA A 24 7.85 20.32 -6.17
CA ALA A 24 6.88 19.41 -5.58
C ALA A 24 6.35 20.06 -4.29
N PRO A 25 5.06 19.91 -3.95
CA PRO A 25 4.53 20.49 -2.73
C PRO A 25 5.32 20.00 -1.52
N PRO A 26 5.51 20.86 -0.50
CA PRO A 26 6.19 20.46 0.70
C PRO A 26 5.44 19.34 1.39
N ARG A 27 6.18 18.30 1.78
CA ARG A 27 5.60 17.10 2.40
C ARG A 27 5.25 17.31 3.86
N THR A 28 5.79 18.34 4.50
CA THR A 28 5.60 18.62 5.93
C THR A 28 5.38 20.11 6.17
N ASP A 29 4.27 20.65 5.67
CA ASP A 29 3.93 22.07 5.81
C ASP A 29 2.41 22.29 5.84
N THR A 30 2.01 23.56 5.87
CA THR A 30 0.65 24.02 5.72
C THR A 30 0.39 24.47 4.29
N LEU A 31 -0.62 23.88 3.66
CA LEU A 31 -1.08 24.16 2.31
C LEU A 31 -2.56 24.57 2.35
N ARG A 32 -2.93 25.50 1.48
CA ARG A 32 -4.33 25.93 1.32
C ARG A 32 -4.85 25.59 -0.06
N GLY A 33 -5.71 24.58 -0.12
CA GLY A 33 -6.39 24.17 -1.33
C GLY A 33 -7.64 24.99 -1.67
N LEU A 34 -8.06 24.92 -2.93
CA LEU A 34 -9.33 25.45 -3.41
C LEU A 34 -10.13 24.35 -4.11
N VAL A 35 -11.40 24.17 -3.77
CA VAL A 35 -12.30 23.21 -4.44
C VAL A 35 -13.33 23.95 -5.28
N VAL A 36 -13.44 23.54 -6.55
CA VAL A 36 -14.42 24.07 -7.49
C VAL A 36 -15.23 22.93 -8.07
N LEU A 37 -16.56 22.99 -7.90
CA LEU A 37 -17.48 22.09 -8.57
C LEU A 37 -17.89 22.72 -9.90
N VAL A 38 -17.72 21.97 -10.99
CA VAL A 38 -17.90 22.46 -12.35
C VAL A 38 -18.94 21.62 -13.07
N ARG A 39 -19.82 22.27 -13.84
CA ARG A 39 -20.63 21.61 -14.86
C ARG A 39 -20.41 22.24 -16.21
N PHE A 40 -20.53 21.45 -17.27
CA PHE A 40 -20.48 21.97 -18.63
C PHE A 40 -21.77 22.72 -19.00
N ALA A 41 -21.69 23.63 -19.98
CA ALA A 41 -22.83 24.44 -20.42
C ALA A 41 -24.01 23.57 -20.91
N ASP A 42 -23.69 22.44 -21.54
CA ASP A 42 -24.61 21.44 -22.08
C ASP A 42 -24.97 20.33 -21.08
N ASP A 43 -24.41 20.35 -19.86
CA ASP A 43 -24.85 19.49 -18.76
C ASP A 43 -26.13 20.06 -18.13
N SER A 44 -27.24 19.85 -18.84
CA SER A 44 -28.59 20.24 -18.44
C SER A 44 -29.45 19.07 -17.97
N THR A 45 -28.89 17.84 -17.92
CA THR A 45 -29.67 16.61 -17.71
C THR A 45 -30.16 16.47 -16.26
N ALA A 46 -31.42 16.82 -16.04
CA ALA A 46 -32.22 16.35 -14.91
C ALA A 46 -32.83 14.95 -15.15
N GLY A 47 -32.56 14.28 -16.29
CA GLY A 47 -33.38 13.14 -16.72
C GLY A 47 -32.78 12.07 -17.63
N ASP A 48 -31.45 11.85 -17.68
CA ASP A 48 -30.90 10.66 -18.37
C ASP A 48 -30.91 9.43 -17.44
N PRO A 49 -31.74 8.40 -17.70
CA PRO A 49 -31.85 7.20 -16.85
C PRO A 49 -30.57 6.38 -16.74
N ALA A 50 -29.68 6.41 -17.75
CA ALA A 50 -28.39 5.73 -17.70
C ALA A 50 -27.39 6.45 -16.77
N VAL A 51 -27.63 7.74 -16.51
CA VAL A 51 -26.87 8.62 -15.60
C VAL A 51 -27.48 8.62 -14.18
N LEU A 52 -28.80 8.44 -14.07
CA LEU A 52 -29.54 8.42 -12.78
C LEU A 52 -29.16 7.26 -11.85
N PHE A 53 -28.56 6.18 -12.36
CA PHE A 53 -28.12 5.04 -11.53
C PHE A 53 -26.79 5.27 -10.78
N ARG A 54 -26.13 6.45 -10.94
CA ARG A 54 -24.68 6.58 -10.68
C ARG A 54 -24.19 7.74 -9.79
N GLY A 55 -25.07 8.31 -8.98
CA GLY A 55 -24.70 9.26 -7.90
C GLY A 55 -25.38 10.63 -7.94
N TRP A 56 -26.16 10.85 -8.98
CA TRP A 56 -27.04 12.00 -9.17
C TRP A 56 -28.11 12.25 -8.10
N PRO A 57 -28.69 11.23 -7.40
CA PRO A 57 -29.76 11.49 -6.44
C PRO A 57 -29.38 12.47 -5.31
N ARG A 58 -28.08 12.73 -5.09
CA ARG A 58 -27.58 13.70 -4.10
C ARG A 58 -26.97 14.98 -4.71
N PHE A 59 -26.94 15.10 -6.04
CA PHE A 59 -26.68 16.35 -6.78
C PHE A 59 -27.81 16.61 -7.81
N PRO A 60 -29.08 16.65 -7.37
CA PRO A 60 -30.24 16.63 -8.26
C PRO A 60 -30.37 17.92 -9.09
N ASP A 61 -29.98 19.05 -8.52
CA ASP A 61 -29.96 20.34 -9.21
C ASP A 61 -28.54 20.63 -9.73
N PRO A 62 -28.34 20.72 -11.06
CA PRO A 62 -27.04 21.06 -11.66
C PRO A 62 -26.40 22.34 -11.14
N SER A 63 -27.19 23.29 -10.68
CA SER A 63 -26.73 24.64 -10.38
C SER A 63 -26.53 24.88 -8.88
N THR A 64 -26.92 23.92 -8.03
CA THR A 64 -26.83 24.04 -6.58
C THR A 64 -25.74 23.13 -6.03
N LEU A 65 -24.84 23.68 -5.20
CA LEU A 65 -23.82 22.87 -4.54
C LEU A 65 -24.45 21.71 -3.74
N PRO A 66 -23.92 20.49 -3.86
CA PRO A 66 -24.30 19.39 -2.99
C PRO A 66 -24.05 19.74 -1.52
N ALA A 67 -24.92 19.28 -0.62
CA ALA A 67 -24.82 19.57 0.82
C ALA A 67 -23.46 19.14 1.45
N PHE A 68 -22.81 18.12 0.89
CA PHE A 68 -21.50 17.66 1.36
C PHE A 68 -20.34 18.55 0.89
N ALA A 69 -20.51 19.39 -0.15
CA ALA A 69 -19.41 20.09 -0.79
C ALA A 69 -18.61 20.94 0.20
N ARG A 70 -19.30 21.67 1.08
CA ARG A 70 -18.68 22.50 2.14
C ARG A 70 -17.88 21.73 3.18
N SER A 71 -17.99 20.40 3.20
CA SER A 71 -17.26 19.53 4.14
C SER A 71 -16.01 18.88 3.52
N LEU A 72 -15.70 19.15 2.24
CA LEU A 72 -14.56 18.55 1.55
C LEU A 72 -13.22 19.08 2.09
N LEU A 73 -13.15 20.37 2.44
CA LEU A 73 -12.03 21.01 3.14
C LEU A 73 -12.55 21.77 4.36
N ALA A 74 -11.74 21.83 5.42
CA ALA A 74 -11.98 22.76 6.51
C ALA A 74 -11.43 24.15 6.14
N PRO A 75 -12.20 25.25 6.30
CA PRO A 75 -11.76 26.60 5.92
C PRO A 75 -10.73 27.20 6.88
N ALA A 76 -10.61 26.65 8.09
CA ALA A 76 -9.66 27.07 9.11
C ALA A 76 -8.47 26.10 9.18
N SER A 77 -7.31 26.64 9.57
CA SER A 77 -6.09 25.86 9.79
C SER A 77 -6.03 25.19 11.17
N GLU A 78 -7.04 25.37 12.01
CA GLU A 78 -7.06 24.89 13.39
C GLU A 78 -8.17 23.85 13.62
N PRO A 79 -7.91 22.79 14.41
CA PRO A 79 -8.90 21.78 14.76
C PRO A 79 -10.00 22.35 15.69
N PRO A 80 -11.17 21.68 15.81
CA PRO A 80 -11.51 20.38 15.23
C PRO A 80 -11.87 20.45 13.75
N PHE A 81 -11.34 19.52 12.97
CA PHE A 81 -11.71 19.34 11.56
C PHE A 81 -12.86 18.32 11.44
N PRO A 82 -13.77 18.46 10.47
CA PRO A 82 -14.78 17.44 10.21
C PRO A 82 -14.11 16.11 9.80
N ASP A 83 -14.42 15.00 10.48
CA ASP A 83 -13.91 13.64 10.17
C ASP A 83 -14.11 13.23 8.71
N SER A 84 -15.07 13.85 8.02
CA SER A 84 -15.38 13.62 6.61
C SER A 84 -14.52 14.40 5.63
N SER A 85 -13.66 15.31 6.09
CA SER A 85 -12.90 16.25 5.25
C SER A 85 -11.52 15.71 4.85
N LEU A 86 -11.01 16.18 3.71
CA LEU A 86 -9.64 15.93 3.29
C LEU A 86 -8.62 16.55 4.27
N THR A 87 -9.00 17.67 4.90
CA THR A 87 -8.19 18.30 5.95
C THR A 87 -7.97 17.36 7.13
N ALA A 88 -9.05 16.77 7.66
CA ALA A 88 -8.94 15.76 8.71
C ALA A 88 -8.13 14.55 8.22
N TYR A 89 -8.33 14.11 6.98
CA TYR A 89 -7.59 12.97 6.41
C TYR A 89 -6.09 13.19 6.50
N PHE A 90 -5.56 14.26 5.89
CA PHE A 90 -4.10 14.49 5.90
C PHE A 90 -3.57 14.88 7.28
N PHE A 91 -4.33 15.63 8.08
CA PHE A 91 -3.92 15.96 9.44
C PHE A 91 -3.73 14.69 10.30
N HIS A 92 -4.70 13.77 10.27
CA HIS A 92 -4.59 12.51 11.00
C HIS A 92 -3.56 11.56 10.37
N GLN A 93 -3.53 11.44 9.05
CA GLN A 93 -2.61 10.55 8.35
C GLN A 93 -1.15 11.03 8.40
N SER A 94 -0.87 12.30 8.68
CA SER A 94 0.49 12.83 8.82
C SER A 94 0.90 13.13 10.26
N HIS A 95 0.02 12.89 11.24
CA HIS A 95 0.23 13.29 12.64
C HIS A 95 0.47 14.80 12.79
N GLY A 96 -0.28 15.60 12.02
CA GLY A 96 -0.18 17.06 12.01
C GLY A 96 1.05 17.60 11.30
N ARG A 97 1.86 16.76 10.64
CA ARG A 97 3.03 17.23 9.86
C ARG A 97 2.64 17.88 8.54
N LEU A 98 1.52 17.47 7.95
CA LEU A 98 0.93 18.08 6.77
C LEU A 98 -0.48 18.55 7.12
N LEU A 99 -0.76 19.82 6.81
CA LEU A 99 -2.08 20.40 6.92
C LEU A 99 -2.54 20.91 5.56
N LEU A 100 -3.57 20.26 4.98
CA LEU A 100 -4.25 20.74 3.78
C LEU A 100 -5.64 21.27 4.15
N TYR A 101 -5.77 22.58 4.31
CA TYR A 101 -7.03 23.26 4.61
C TYR A 101 -7.47 24.09 3.40
N GLY A 102 -8.61 24.77 3.47
CA GLY A 102 -8.98 25.72 2.43
C GLY A 102 -10.46 25.80 2.12
N ASP A 103 -10.77 26.35 0.96
CA ASP A 103 -12.09 26.87 0.64
C ASP A 103 -12.79 26.04 -0.44
N VAL A 104 -14.13 26.05 -0.41
CA VAL A 104 -14.97 25.50 -1.47
C VAL A 104 -15.78 26.65 -2.03
N ILE A 105 -15.71 26.87 -3.35
CA ILE A 105 -16.44 27.95 -4.00
C ILE A 105 -17.94 27.76 -3.79
N ASP A 106 -18.63 28.83 -3.35
CA ASP A 106 -20.03 28.85 -2.91
C ASP A 106 -21.08 28.65 -4.01
N SER A 107 -20.66 28.29 -5.22
CA SER A 107 -21.54 28.00 -6.35
C SER A 107 -20.93 26.96 -7.28
N VAL A 108 -21.79 26.30 -8.06
CA VAL A 108 -21.33 25.45 -9.16
C VAL A 108 -20.92 26.35 -10.32
N LEU A 109 -19.68 26.23 -10.77
CA LEU A 109 -19.20 26.96 -11.93
C LEU A 109 -19.76 26.30 -13.20
N VAL A 110 -20.45 27.09 -14.03
CA VAL A 110 -20.99 26.65 -15.32
C VAL A 110 -20.06 27.13 -16.41
N THR A 111 -19.49 26.22 -17.20
CA THR A 111 -18.59 26.62 -18.29
C THR A 111 -19.30 27.46 -19.36
N ARG A 112 -18.55 28.27 -20.11
CA ARG A 112 -19.09 29.09 -21.21
C ARG A 112 -19.44 28.25 -22.44
N HIS A 113 -18.69 27.16 -22.64
CA HIS A 113 -18.85 26.30 -23.80
C HIS A 113 -19.39 24.92 -23.41
N PRO A 114 -20.02 24.18 -24.35
CA PRO A 114 -20.34 22.78 -24.17
C PRO A 114 -19.09 21.93 -23.89
N GLU A 115 -19.27 20.76 -23.29
CA GLU A 115 -18.19 19.83 -22.95
C GLU A 115 -17.23 19.60 -24.13
N ALA A 116 -17.77 19.38 -25.34
CA ALA A 116 -17.03 19.14 -26.58
C ALA A 116 -15.86 20.12 -26.81
N HIS A 117 -16.04 21.39 -26.42
CA HIS A 117 -15.04 22.45 -26.63
C HIS A 117 -13.73 22.21 -25.87
N TYR A 118 -13.79 21.61 -24.69
CA TYR A 118 -12.62 21.37 -23.84
C TYR A 118 -11.90 20.07 -24.19
N HIS A 119 -12.30 19.40 -25.28
CA HIS A 119 -11.66 18.19 -25.79
C HIS A 119 -10.73 18.48 -26.97
N ARG A 120 -9.73 17.63 -27.13
CA ARG A 120 -8.84 17.70 -28.30
C ARG A 120 -9.61 17.34 -29.59
N PRO A 121 -9.30 17.99 -30.73
CA PRO A 121 -8.23 18.99 -30.94
C PRO A 121 -8.66 20.45 -30.69
N GLN A 122 -9.92 20.70 -30.32
CA GLN A 122 -10.52 22.03 -30.23
C GLN A 122 -10.01 22.81 -29.01
N GLY A 123 -9.68 22.10 -27.94
CA GLY A 123 -9.03 22.60 -26.74
C GLY A 123 -8.45 21.45 -25.92
N GLY A 124 -8.27 21.69 -24.62
CA GLY A 124 -7.90 20.66 -23.66
C GLY A 124 -8.34 21.06 -22.26
N PHE A 125 -8.07 20.20 -21.27
CA PHE A 125 -8.34 20.55 -19.87
C PHE A 125 -7.59 21.80 -19.40
N GLY A 126 -6.43 22.12 -19.99
CA GLY A 126 -5.79 23.40 -19.72
C GLY A 126 -6.67 24.61 -20.08
N THR A 127 -7.46 24.54 -21.16
CA THR A 127 -8.43 25.59 -21.52
C THR A 127 -9.57 25.68 -20.50
N LEU A 128 -10.03 24.53 -19.98
CA LEU A 128 -11.04 24.50 -18.92
C LEU A 128 -10.50 25.13 -17.63
N THR A 129 -9.31 24.73 -17.21
CA THR A 129 -8.64 25.28 -16.04
C THR A 129 -8.44 26.78 -16.17
N GLN A 130 -7.96 27.25 -17.33
CA GLN A 130 -7.79 28.68 -17.56
C GLN A 130 -9.12 29.43 -17.41
N GLU A 131 -10.21 28.92 -18.01
CA GLU A 131 -11.52 29.54 -17.86
C GLU A 131 -11.97 29.58 -16.39
N ILE A 132 -11.73 28.50 -15.64
CA ILE A 132 -12.05 28.45 -14.21
C ILE A 132 -11.30 29.55 -13.47
N LEU A 133 -9.97 29.61 -13.63
CA LEU A 133 -9.13 30.59 -12.95
C LEU A 133 -9.52 32.03 -13.32
N ASP A 134 -9.70 32.33 -14.60
CA ASP A 134 -10.14 33.66 -15.08
C ASP A 134 -11.49 34.06 -14.48
N ARG A 135 -12.41 33.11 -14.29
CA ARG A 135 -13.73 33.39 -13.68
C ARG A 135 -13.66 33.57 -12.18
N LEU A 136 -12.77 32.86 -11.50
CA LEU A 136 -12.55 33.03 -10.06
C LEU A 136 -11.86 34.37 -9.77
N ASP A 137 -10.84 34.71 -10.55
CA ASP A 137 -10.13 36.00 -10.51
C ASP A 137 -11.10 37.18 -10.75
N ALA A 138 -11.87 37.12 -11.85
CA ALA A 138 -12.90 38.12 -12.13
C ALA A 138 -14.03 38.14 -11.07
N GLY A 139 -14.22 37.04 -10.34
CA GLY A 139 -15.13 36.93 -9.21
C GLY A 139 -14.57 37.46 -7.89
N GLY A 140 -13.32 37.93 -7.86
CA GLY A 140 -12.67 38.50 -6.69
C GLY A 140 -11.99 37.48 -5.77
N VAL A 141 -11.70 36.26 -6.26
CA VAL A 141 -10.87 35.31 -5.51
C VAL A 141 -9.42 35.79 -5.53
N ASP A 142 -8.88 36.08 -4.35
CA ASP A 142 -7.47 36.44 -4.18
C ASP A 142 -6.59 35.18 -4.11
N PHE A 143 -5.84 34.92 -5.18
CA PHE A 143 -5.02 33.71 -5.32
C PHE A 143 -3.81 33.69 -4.38
N ARG A 144 -3.34 34.84 -3.87
CA ARG A 144 -2.25 34.90 -2.86
C ARG A 144 -2.58 34.17 -1.58
N ARG A 145 -3.87 33.96 -1.30
CA ARG A 145 -4.31 33.22 -0.12
C ARG A 145 -4.02 31.72 -0.22
N TYR A 146 -3.90 31.20 -1.44
CA TYR A 146 -3.71 29.77 -1.74
C TYR A 146 -2.26 29.44 -2.11
N ASP A 147 -1.33 30.32 -1.78
CA ASP A 147 0.12 30.09 -1.73
C ASP A 147 0.52 30.19 -0.24
N ALA A 148 0.04 29.24 0.57
CA ALA A 148 0.20 29.30 2.02
C ALA A 148 1.65 29.04 2.45
N ASN A 149 2.38 28.22 1.68
CA ASN A 149 3.79 27.94 1.89
C ASN A 149 4.72 29.05 1.37
N ARG A 150 4.19 30.02 0.59
CA ARG A 150 4.89 31.17 0.02
C ARG A 150 6.00 30.80 -0.95
N ASP A 151 5.79 29.73 -1.73
CA ASP A 151 6.73 29.32 -2.77
C ASP A 151 6.48 30.04 -4.12
N GLY A 152 5.44 30.88 -4.18
CA GLY A 152 5.06 31.64 -5.36
C GLY A 152 4.17 30.87 -6.33
N TYR A 153 3.72 29.67 -5.95
CA TYR A 153 2.80 28.84 -6.71
C TYR A 153 1.51 28.58 -5.94
N LEU A 154 0.45 28.31 -6.69
CA LEU A 154 -0.81 27.86 -6.13
C LEU A 154 -0.61 26.47 -5.50
N ASP A 155 -0.91 26.35 -4.21
CA ASP A 155 -0.72 25.14 -3.42
C ASP A 155 -1.48 23.96 -4.03
N HIS A 156 -2.81 24.09 -4.21
CA HIS A 156 -3.61 23.08 -4.91
C HIS A 156 -5.02 23.55 -5.32
N LEU A 157 -5.41 23.29 -6.57
CA LEU A 157 -6.78 23.45 -7.08
C LEU A 157 -7.42 22.09 -7.37
N PHE A 158 -8.51 21.76 -6.68
CA PHE A 158 -9.35 20.61 -6.98
C PHE A 158 -10.51 21.02 -7.90
N VAL A 159 -10.49 20.54 -9.14
CA VAL A 159 -11.58 20.72 -10.11
C VAL A 159 -12.44 19.46 -10.13
N ILE A 160 -13.66 19.55 -9.61
CA ILE A 160 -14.60 18.43 -9.55
C ILE A 160 -15.64 18.59 -10.65
N LEU A 161 -15.51 17.82 -11.73
CA LEU A 161 -16.46 17.81 -12.84
C LEU A 161 -17.69 16.98 -12.47
N ARG A 162 -18.86 17.62 -12.51
CA ARG A 162 -20.16 16.99 -12.29
C ARG A 162 -20.43 15.86 -13.29
N HIS A 163 -20.12 16.08 -14.56
CA HIS A 163 -20.27 15.10 -15.63
C HIS A 163 -19.25 15.35 -16.76
N ALA A 164 -18.84 14.27 -17.45
CA ALA A 164 -18.04 14.32 -18.68
C ALA A 164 -18.40 13.13 -19.61
N ALA A 165 -19.25 13.37 -20.61
CA ALA A 165 -19.76 12.42 -21.60
C ALA A 165 -18.65 11.80 -22.48
N HIS A 166 -17.61 12.53 -22.85
CA HIS A 166 -16.54 11.97 -23.71
C HIS A 166 -15.63 10.97 -22.97
N PHE A 167 -15.59 11.04 -21.64
CA PHE A 167 -15.01 9.99 -20.80
C PHE A 167 -15.89 8.73 -20.81
N ALA A 168 -17.19 8.85 -21.08
CA ALA A 168 -18.12 7.73 -21.25
C ALA A 168 -17.92 6.94 -22.54
N ALA A 169 -17.38 7.56 -23.58
CA ALA A 169 -17.11 6.92 -24.87
C ALA A 169 -15.83 6.06 -24.87
N GLY A 170 -15.23 5.79 -23.70
CA GLY A 170 -14.11 4.84 -23.55
C GLY A 170 -12.72 5.38 -23.88
N ARG A 171 -12.57 6.68 -24.19
CA ARG A 171 -11.27 7.32 -24.47
C ARG A 171 -10.41 7.55 -23.22
N TYR A 172 -11.03 7.73 -22.06
CA TYR A 172 -10.37 7.93 -20.78
C TYR A 172 -11.02 7.04 -19.73
N ARG A 173 -10.23 6.27 -18.99
CA ARG A 173 -10.73 5.25 -18.03
C ARG A 173 -10.57 5.65 -16.56
N TRP A 174 -9.97 6.80 -16.29
CA TRP A 174 -9.56 7.26 -14.97
C TRP A 174 -10.69 8.01 -14.27
N SER A 175 -10.69 8.06 -12.94
CA SER A 175 -11.67 8.83 -12.15
C SER A 175 -11.16 10.17 -11.66
N GLY A 176 -9.85 10.38 -11.69
CA GLY A 176 -9.20 11.66 -11.56
C GLY A 176 -7.84 11.68 -12.26
N VAL A 177 -7.17 12.82 -12.18
CA VAL A 177 -5.77 13.01 -12.54
C VAL A 177 -5.18 14.15 -11.72
N SER A 178 -3.96 13.97 -11.19
CA SER A 178 -3.20 15.05 -10.56
C SER A 178 -2.47 15.89 -11.59
N CYS A 179 -3.27 16.66 -12.32
CA CYS A 179 -2.82 17.84 -13.04
C CYS A 179 -4.01 18.61 -13.58
N LEU A 180 -3.73 19.86 -13.94
CA LEU A 180 -4.71 20.81 -14.46
C LEU A 180 -4.77 20.84 -16.00
N ASP A 181 -4.03 19.97 -16.71
CA ASP A 181 -4.05 19.90 -18.17
C ASP A 181 -3.92 18.45 -18.70
N ALA A 182 -4.46 18.20 -19.90
CA ALA A 182 -4.39 16.94 -20.62
C ALA A 182 -2.97 16.52 -21.06
N ARG A 183 -1.92 17.24 -20.63
CA ARG A 183 -0.50 16.91 -20.88
C ARG A 183 -0.02 15.71 -20.07
N CYS A 184 -0.73 15.29 -19.03
CA CYS A 184 -0.37 14.15 -18.18
C CYS A 184 -0.87 12.80 -18.73
N GLY A 185 -1.75 12.84 -19.74
CA GLY A 185 -2.15 11.63 -20.47
C GLY A 185 -1.12 11.25 -21.53
N PRO A 186 -1.01 9.96 -21.89
CA PRO A 186 -0.19 9.53 -23.02
C PRO A 186 -0.78 10.06 -24.33
N GLY A 187 -0.34 11.23 -24.75
CA GLY A 187 -0.74 11.87 -26.01
C GLY A 187 0.10 13.13 -26.28
N PRO A 188 0.30 13.53 -27.55
CA PRO A 188 1.12 14.68 -27.88
C PRO A 188 0.62 15.94 -27.18
N ALA A 189 1.52 16.73 -26.60
CA ALA A 189 1.20 18.00 -25.96
C ALA A 189 0.62 18.97 -27.01
N GLY A 190 -0.70 19.13 -27.06
CA GLY A 190 -1.35 20.00 -28.02
C GLY A 190 -2.75 20.39 -27.58
N GLY A 191 -2.98 21.70 -27.45
CA GLY A 191 -4.32 22.31 -27.31
C GLY A 191 -4.44 23.42 -26.27
N GLY A 192 -3.62 23.43 -25.21
CA GLY A 192 -3.65 24.44 -24.14
C GLY A 192 -2.52 25.48 -24.24
N PRO A 193 -2.62 26.62 -23.53
CA PRO A 193 -1.53 27.58 -23.46
C PRO A 193 -0.29 26.93 -22.82
N SER A 194 0.89 27.28 -23.33
CA SER A 194 2.17 26.72 -22.88
C SER A 194 2.46 27.02 -21.40
N ARG A 195 1.91 28.12 -20.88
CA ARG A 195 1.97 28.58 -19.48
C ARG A 195 0.66 29.31 -19.13
N LEU A 196 0.14 29.16 -17.92
CA LEU A 196 -0.95 30.01 -17.42
C LEU A 196 -0.41 31.41 -17.07
N PRO A 197 -1.25 32.46 -17.15
CA PRO A 197 -0.91 33.72 -16.51
C PRO A 197 -0.74 33.52 -15.00
N ALA A 198 -0.01 34.43 -14.36
CA ALA A 198 -0.04 34.54 -12.91
C ALA A 198 -1.35 35.23 -12.50
N TYR A 199 -1.92 34.80 -11.38
CA TYR A 199 -3.12 35.38 -10.78
C TYR A 199 -2.71 35.93 -9.41
N ASP A 200 -2.91 37.23 -9.20
CA ASP A 200 -2.44 37.94 -7.99
C ASP A 200 -0.96 37.64 -7.63
N ASP A 201 -0.07 37.67 -8.63
CA ASP A 201 1.37 37.34 -8.50
C ASP A 201 1.68 35.86 -8.17
N VAL A 202 0.68 34.99 -8.05
CA VAL A 202 0.83 33.54 -7.85
C VAL A 202 0.85 32.81 -9.19
N GLN A 203 1.82 31.91 -9.36
CA GLN A 203 1.92 31.06 -10.54
C GLN A 203 1.08 29.79 -10.39
N VAL A 204 0.60 29.22 -11.50
CA VAL A 204 -0.07 27.92 -11.51
C VAL A 204 0.77 26.94 -12.32
N ASP A 205 1.26 25.88 -11.67
CA ASP A 205 1.92 24.77 -12.37
C ASP A 205 0.86 23.76 -12.84
N TRP A 206 0.95 23.37 -14.09
CA TRP A 206 0.03 22.40 -14.68
C TRP A 206 0.06 21.04 -14.02
N ASN A 207 1.22 20.60 -13.52
CA ASN A 207 1.44 19.24 -13.04
C ASN A 207 1.32 19.12 -11.52
N THR A 208 1.49 20.20 -10.76
CA THR A 208 1.59 20.12 -9.29
C THR A 208 0.70 21.11 -8.53
N SER A 209 0.03 22.06 -9.21
CA SER A 209 -0.88 23.02 -8.54
C SER A 209 -2.34 22.60 -8.56
N GLY A 210 -2.67 21.35 -8.92
CA GLY A 210 -4.07 20.93 -8.91
C GLY A 210 -4.38 19.60 -9.58
N SER A 211 -5.62 19.16 -9.38
CA SER A 211 -6.16 17.90 -9.90
C SER A 211 -7.57 18.06 -10.47
N ILE A 212 -7.91 17.19 -11.42
CA ILE A 212 -9.24 17.13 -12.04
C ILE A 212 -9.88 15.79 -11.68
N LEU A 213 -11.09 15.83 -11.11
CA LEU A 213 -11.84 14.68 -10.63
C LEU A 213 -13.18 14.55 -11.35
N LEU A 214 -13.64 13.33 -11.60
CA LEU A 214 -14.88 13.03 -12.31
C LEU A 214 -15.94 12.43 -11.39
N HIS A 215 -17.04 13.14 -11.14
CA HIS A 215 -18.13 12.72 -10.24
C HIS A 215 -18.95 11.47 -10.69
N ARG A 216 -18.57 10.79 -11.78
CA ARG A 216 -19.41 9.78 -12.48
C ARG A 216 -19.36 8.35 -11.93
N THR A 217 -18.34 7.98 -11.16
CA THR A 217 -18.18 6.58 -10.73
C THR A 217 -18.90 6.34 -9.39
N PRO A 218 -19.96 5.50 -9.35
CA PRO A 218 -20.79 5.30 -8.14
C PRO A 218 -20.02 4.78 -6.92
N GLY A 219 -18.87 4.13 -7.16
CA GLY A 219 -17.98 3.61 -6.12
C GLY A 219 -16.84 4.55 -5.71
N ASN A 220 -16.67 5.70 -6.37
CA ASN A 220 -15.52 6.58 -6.11
C ASN A 220 -15.89 7.94 -5.52
N ILE A 221 -17.17 8.29 -5.48
CA ILE A 221 -17.62 9.60 -4.97
C ILE A 221 -18.75 9.49 -3.94
N LEU A 222 -19.37 8.31 -3.80
CA LEU A 222 -20.48 8.10 -2.89
C LEU A 222 -20.29 6.86 -2.01
N PRO A 223 -20.31 7.02 -0.66
CA PRO A 223 -20.50 8.27 0.10
C PRO A 223 -19.39 9.31 -0.13
N HIS A 224 -19.62 10.57 0.29
CA HIS A 224 -18.68 11.73 0.14
C HIS A 224 -17.23 11.39 0.54
N TYR A 225 -17.09 10.43 1.43
CA TYR A 225 -15.84 9.86 1.87
C TYR A 225 -14.97 9.29 0.74
N TYR A 226 -15.58 8.67 -0.28
CA TYR A 226 -14.85 8.18 -1.45
C TYR A 226 -14.32 9.32 -2.31
N LEU A 227 -15.07 10.43 -2.42
CA LEU A 227 -14.57 11.62 -3.12
C LEU A 227 -13.37 12.22 -2.39
N VAL A 228 -13.42 12.31 -1.05
CA VAL A 228 -12.27 12.75 -0.26
C VAL A 228 -11.06 11.83 -0.45
N ARG A 229 -11.27 10.51 -0.53
CA ARG A 229 -10.18 9.56 -0.84
C ARG A 229 -9.61 9.76 -2.23
N LEU A 230 -10.46 9.93 -3.24
CA LEU A 230 -10.00 10.23 -4.59
C LEU A 230 -9.21 11.54 -4.61
N MET A 231 -9.69 12.59 -3.92
CA MET A 231 -8.92 13.83 -3.76
C MET A 231 -7.57 13.59 -3.08
N ALA A 232 -7.52 12.75 -2.04
CA ALA A 232 -6.28 12.37 -1.37
C ALA A 232 -5.33 11.60 -2.29
N HIS A 233 -5.84 10.67 -3.09
CA HIS A 233 -5.07 9.89 -4.06
C HIS A 233 -4.47 10.81 -5.13
N GLU A 234 -5.30 11.67 -5.73
CA GLU A 234 -4.80 12.60 -6.75
C GLU A 234 -3.75 13.54 -6.15
N PHE A 235 -4.03 14.19 -5.02
CA PHE A 235 -3.02 15.01 -4.35
C PHE A 235 -1.77 14.21 -3.93
N GLY A 236 -1.93 12.91 -3.68
CA GLY A 236 -0.83 12.00 -3.41
C GLY A 236 0.18 11.91 -4.56
N HIS A 237 -0.24 12.01 -5.82
CA HIS A 237 0.71 12.06 -6.93
C HIS A 237 1.73 13.19 -6.79
N ASP A 238 1.33 14.31 -6.19
CA ASP A 238 2.20 15.45 -5.99
C ASP A 238 3.12 15.23 -4.78
N LEU A 239 2.62 14.59 -3.71
CA LEU A 239 3.39 14.29 -2.50
C LEU A 239 4.47 13.21 -2.73
N TRP A 240 4.11 12.13 -3.42
CA TRP A 240 5.00 10.97 -3.65
C TRP A 240 5.86 11.11 -4.90
N ALA A 241 5.64 12.12 -5.75
CA ALA A 241 6.65 12.52 -6.73
C ALA A 241 7.96 12.94 -6.03
N PRO A 242 9.15 12.54 -6.53
CA PRO A 242 9.42 11.76 -7.73
C PRO A 242 9.57 10.23 -7.49
N TYR A 243 9.19 9.72 -6.32
CA TYR A 243 9.40 8.32 -5.97
C TYR A 243 8.60 7.37 -6.85
N PHE A 244 7.29 7.60 -6.96
CA PHE A 244 6.43 6.80 -7.82
C PHE A 244 5.19 7.59 -8.23
N ASN A 245 4.60 7.18 -9.35
CA ASN A 245 3.29 7.66 -9.76
C ASN A 245 2.19 6.82 -9.08
N HIS A 246 2.29 5.49 -9.21
CA HIS A 246 1.42 4.55 -8.52
C HIS A 246 2.27 3.38 -8.00
N ILE A 247 1.88 2.85 -6.85
CA ILE A 247 2.31 1.54 -6.38
C ILE A 247 1.56 0.49 -7.20
N ALA A 248 2.30 -0.51 -7.66
CA ALA A 248 1.72 -1.62 -8.41
C ALA A 248 0.62 -2.33 -7.58
N PRO A 249 -0.54 -2.67 -8.19
CA PRO A 249 -1.54 -3.47 -7.50
C PRO A 249 -0.97 -4.86 -7.18
N ILE A 250 -1.25 -5.33 -5.97
CA ILE A 250 -0.94 -6.68 -5.51
C ILE A 250 -1.94 -7.65 -6.14
N ARG A 251 -1.47 -8.76 -6.69
CA ARG A 251 -2.32 -9.78 -7.34
C ARG A 251 -2.13 -11.19 -6.82
N ASP A 252 -0.98 -11.43 -6.24
CA ASP A 252 -0.56 -12.70 -5.70
C ASP A 252 0.45 -12.46 -4.57
N ASN A 253 0.65 -13.47 -3.74
CA ASN A 253 1.57 -13.46 -2.61
C ASN A 253 3.01 -13.84 -3.01
N ASP A 254 3.31 -13.85 -4.33
CA ASP A 254 4.60 -14.27 -4.87
C ASP A 254 5.49 -13.07 -5.16
N VAL A 255 6.61 -12.93 -4.46
CA VAL A 255 7.54 -11.82 -4.68
C VAL A 255 8.56 -12.12 -5.80
N PRO A 256 8.93 -11.12 -6.62
CA PRO A 256 8.21 -9.86 -6.78
C PRO A 256 6.85 -10.16 -7.42
N ALA A 257 5.77 -9.57 -6.89
CA ALA A 257 4.45 -9.75 -7.47
C ALA A 257 4.53 -9.54 -8.97
N ARG A 258 3.90 -10.43 -9.75
CA ARG A 258 3.85 -10.28 -11.21
C ARG A 258 2.94 -9.10 -11.54
N CYS A 259 3.48 -7.88 -11.41
CA CYS A 259 2.85 -6.67 -11.88
C CYS A 259 2.90 -6.67 -13.41
N ASN A 260 1.95 -7.36 -14.03
CA ASN A 260 1.54 -7.01 -15.37
C ASN A 260 0.63 -5.79 -15.22
N ARG A 261 0.92 -4.66 -15.88
CA ARG A 261 -0.11 -3.64 -16.15
C ARG A 261 -1.37 -4.40 -16.59
N SER A 262 -2.41 -4.58 -15.76
CA SER A 262 -3.62 -5.21 -16.31
C SER A 262 -4.25 -4.15 -17.16
N ALA A 263 -4.71 -4.57 -18.34
CA ALA A 263 -5.49 -3.71 -19.20
C ALA A 263 -6.92 -3.46 -18.65
N ARG A 264 -7.25 -3.92 -17.44
CA ARG A 264 -8.60 -3.97 -16.86
C ARG A 264 -8.52 -3.90 -15.34
N GLY A 265 -9.12 -2.85 -14.74
CA GLY A 265 -9.04 -2.49 -13.33
C GLY A 265 -9.04 -3.68 -12.37
N THR A 266 -7.92 -3.86 -11.69
CA THR A 266 -7.71 -4.93 -10.71
C THR A 266 -7.86 -4.37 -9.31
N ASP A 267 -8.61 -5.09 -8.48
CA ASP A 267 -8.87 -4.80 -7.08
C ASP A 267 -7.54 -4.56 -6.33
N CYS A 268 -7.34 -3.32 -5.88
CA CYS A 268 -6.17 -2.94 -5.09
C CYS A 268 -6.46 -3.16 -3.60
N LEU A 269 -5.49 -3.71 -2.88
CA LEU A 269 -5.58 -3.82 -1.42
C LEU A 269 -5.70 -2.44 -0.76
N GLY A 270 -6.65 -2.33 0.17
CA GLY A 270 -6.93 -1.12 0.95
C GLY A 270 -5.97 -0.88 2.11
N TYR A 271 -4.66 -1.13 1.94
CA TYR A 271 -3.66 -0.83 2.98
C TYR A 271 -2.66 0.25 2.53
N VAL A 272 -2.80 0.77 1.31
CA VAL A 272 -2.01 1.88 0.74
C VAL A 272 -2.96 2.88 0.09
N LEU A 273 -2.52 4.13 -0.04
CA LEU A 273 -3.29 5.16 -0.76
C LEU A 273 -2.98 5.14 -2.26
N MET A 274 -1.70 4.95 -2.61
CA MET A 274 -1.22 5.14 -3.98
C MET A 274 -1.23 3.86 -4.83
N ALA A 275 -2.01 2.84 -4.48
CA ALA A 275 -2.16 1.66 -5.33
C ALA A 275 -3.07 1.94 -6.55
N GLY A 276 -2.66 1.41 -7.71
CA GLY A 276 -3.53 1.27 -8.90
C GLY A 276 -3.49 2.45 -9.87
N ALA A 277 -3.34 2.16 -11.18
CA ALA A 277 -3.42 3.12 -12.29
C ALA A 277 -4.55 2.72 -13.28
N GLY A 278 -5.70 2.30 -12.75
CA GLY A 278 -6.55 1.26 -13.32
C GLY A 278 -8.04 1.54 -13.44
N GLY A 279 -8.53 2.74 -13.12
CA GLY A 279 -9.86 3.21 -13.50
C GLY A 279 -10.94 3.09 -12.42
N ALA A 280 -12.20 3.25 -12.82
CA ALA A 280 -13.43 3.41 -12.02
C ALA A 280 -13.76 2.36 -10.91
N TRP A 281 -12.79 1.57 -10.48
CA TRP A 281 -12.85 0.57 -9.42
C TRP A 281 -11.71 0.73 -8.41
N ASP A 282 -10.74 1.62 -8.68
CA ASP A 282 -9.50 1.82 -7.90
C ASP A 282 -9.75 2.33 -6.47
N THR A 283 -10.89 2.98 -6.17
CA THR A 283 -11.12 3.62 -4.85
C THR A 283 -12.05 2.84 -3.92
N ARG A 284 -12.22 1.53 -4.17
CA ARG A 284 -13.14 0.69 -3.39
C ARG A 284 -12.45 0.05 -2.17
N GLY A 285 -11.15 0.28 -2.00
CA GLY A 285 -10.38 -0.18 -0.85
C GLY A 285 -10.49 0.78 0.34
N ALA A 286 -10.02 0.34 1.50
CA ALA A 286 -9.82 1.16 2.68
C ALA A 286 -8.55 2.04 2.56
N GLU A 287 -8.38 2.77 1.45
CA GLU A 287 -7.15 3.53 1.11
C GLU A 287 -6.71 4.51 2.20
N THR A 288 -5.86 3.99 3.06
CA THR A 288 -5.14 4.66 4.11
C THR A 288 -3.66 4.63 3.76
N ILE A 289 -2.90 5.58 4.29
CA ILE A 289 -1.48 5.69 3.94
C ILE A 289 -0.69 4.68 4.78
N SER A 290 0.09 3.83 4.12
CA SER A 290 0.91 2.80 4.77
C SER A 290 2.09 3.34 5.56
N ALA A 291 2.66 2.53 6.45
CA ALA A 291 3.92 2.86 7.10
C ALA A 291 5.03 3.09 6.08
N PHE A 292 5.07 2.33 4.97
CA PHE A 292 5.99 2.58 3.87
C PHE A 292 5.80 3.98 3.27
N GLU A 293 4.57 4.32 2.87
CA GLU A 293 4.26 5.62 2.28
C GLU A 293 4.54 6.78 3.26
N ARG A 294 4.23 6.61 4.55
CA ARG A 294 4.47 7.58 5.63
C ARG A 294 5.96 7.74 5.96
N ASP A 295 6.73 6.65 6.05
CA ASP A 295 8.19 6.67 6.29
C ASP A 295 8.88 7.37 5.11
N LEU A 296 8.42 7.12 3.88
CA LEU A 296 8.96 7.76 2.67
C LEU A 296 8.73 9.27 2.62
N LEU A 297 7.58 9.76 3.11
CA LEU A 297 7.32 11.19 3.25
C LEU A 297 7.97 11.83 4.50
N GLY A 298 8.56 11.01 5.38
CA GLY A 298 9.10 11.48 6.66
C GLY A 298 8.02 11.88 7.67
N TRP A 299 6.81 11.34 7.54
CA TRP A 299 5.73 11.57 8.49
C TRP A 299 5.86 10.74 9.75
N ILE A 300 6.41 9.55 9.61
CA ILE A 300 6.82 8.68 10.71
C ILE A 300 8.27 8.25 10.46
N ALA A 301 8.87 7.57 11.42
CA ALA A 301 10.15 6.91 11.26
C ALA A 301 9.99 5.45 11.68
N CYS A 302 10.26 4.52 10.75
CA CYS A 302 10.23 3.09 11.06
C CYS A 302 11.62 2.60 11.47
N PRO A 303 11.93 2.42 12.78
CA PRO A 303 13.20 1.90 13.23
C PRO A 303 13.45 0.49 12.70
N ARG A 304 14.74 0.15 12.53
CA ARG A 304 15.16 -1.18 12.13
C ARG A 304 14.89 -2.19 13.24
N LEU A 305 14.34 -3.34 12.88
CA LEU A 305 14.16 -4.47 13.79
C LEU A 305 15.50 -5.03 14.27
N THR A 306 15.55 -5.31 15.57
CA THR A 306 16.61 -6.05 16.25
C THR A 306 16.01 -7.28 16.92
N SER A 307 16.80 -8.34 17.14
CA SER A 307 16.28 -9.53 17.84
C SER A 307 15.70 -9.17 19.21
N GLY A 308 14.55 -9.73 19.55
CA GLY A 308 13.87 -9.51 20.83
C GLY A 308 12.38 -9.20 20.69
N ASP A 309 11.75 -8.87 21.81
CA ASP A 309 10.34 -8.51 21.88
C ASP A 309 10.13 -7.03 21.53
N HIS A 310 9.10 -6.75 20.73
CA HIS A 310 8.71 -5.43 20.26
C HIS A 310 7.26 -5.15 20.62
N LEU A 311 6.96 -3.88 20.92
CA LEU A 311 5.62 -3.34 21.10
C LEU A 311 5.32 -2.41 19.92
N VAL A 312 4.17 -2.61 19.28
CA VAL A 312 3.70 -1.77 18.17
C VAL A 312 2.28 -1.28 18.44
N GLY A 313 2.16 0.02 18.67
CA GLY A 313 0.87 0.71 18.79
C GLY A 313 0.19 0.85 17.43
N ASP A 314 -1.09 1.23 17.42
CA ASP A 314 -1.82 1.52 16.19
C ASP A 314 -1.10 2.57 15.33
N LEU A 315 -0.95 2.31 14.04
CA LEU A 315 -0.19 3.15 13.12
C LEU A 315 -0.74 4.59 13.08
N TYR A 316 -2.05 4.78 13.02
CA TYR A 316 -2.61 6.13 12.86
C TYR A 316 -2.72 6.88 14.18
N THR A 317 -2.75 6.19 15.31
CA THR A 317 -2.78 6.82 16.62
C THR A 317 -1.37 7.12 17.12
N THR A 318 -0.42 6.21 16.92
CA THR A 318 0.91 6.27 17.54
C THR A 318 2.06 6.46 16.55
N GLY A 319 1.85 6.13 15.27
CA GLY A 319 2.90 6.22 14.25
C GLY A 319 3.93 5.10 14.38
N ALA A 320 3.70 4.15 15.28
CA ALA A 320 4.61 3.03 15.53
C ALA A 320 4.62 2.07 14.33
N CYS A 321 5.82 1.80 13.86
CA CYS A 321 6.12 0.81 12.83
C CYS A 321 7.54 0.31 13.03
N PHE A 322 7.89 -0.76 12.32
CA PHE A 322 9.26 -1.24 12.25
C PHE A 322 9.61 -1.65 10.83
N ARG A 323 10.91 -1.73 10.52
CA ARG A 323 11.38 -2.24 9.24
C ARG A 323 12.55 -3.21 9.36
N HIS A 324 12.72 -4.09 8.37
CA HIS A 324 13.87 -4.97 8.27
C HIS A 324 14.37 -5.04 6.83
N ASP A 325 15.65 -4.71 6.61
CA ASP A 325 16.26 -4.78 5.29
C ASP A 325 16.68 -6.22 4.97
N LEU A 326 16.16 -6.76 3.86
CA LEU A 326 16.50 -8.10 3.39
C LEU A 326 17.91 -8.13 2.78
N ARG A 327 18.71 -9.15 3.12
CA ARG A 327 20.06 -9.31 2.58
C ARG A 327 20.02 -9.79 1.13
N GLY A 328 20.97 -9.32 0.34
CA GLY A 328 21.26 -9.90 -0.99
C GLY A 328 20.18 -9.68 -2.06
N SER A 329 19.18 -8.83 -1.82
CA SER A 329 18.32 -8.40 -2.93
C SER A 329 19.10 -7.41 -3.81
N LEU A 330 19.08 -7.65 -5.12
CA LEU A 330 19.67 -6.75 -6.12
C LEU A 330 18.97 -5.36 -6.17
N SER A 331 17.94 -5.15 -5.34
CA SER A 331 16.98 -4.04 -5.40
C SER A 331 16.76 -3.30 -4.06
N GLY A 332 17.37 -3.72 -2.95
CA GLY A 332 17.17 -3.11 -1.63
C GLY A 332 15.79 -3.37 -1.01
N ARG A 333 15.34 -4.63 -0.98
CA ARG A 333 14.04 -5.01 -0.40
C ARG A 333 13.99 -4.76 1.11
N THR A 334 12.84 -4.25 1.57
CA THR A 334 12.62 -3.92 2.98
C THR A 334 11.25 -4.43 3.41
N LEU A 335 11.20 -5.17 4.51
CA LEU A 335 9.97 -5.55 5.16
C LEU A 335 9.52 -4.42 6.10
N TYR A 336 8.23 -4.09 6.09
CA TYR A 336 7.59 -3.18 7.03
C TYR A 336 6.60 -3.95 7.90
N VAL A 337 6.62 -3.64 9.20
CA VAL A 337 5.69 -4.16 10.21
C VAL A 337 4.93 -3.00 10.82
N GLU A 338 3.61 -3.06 10.78
CA GLU A 338 2.73 -2.03 11.33
C GLU A 338 1.50 -2.67 11.97
N ASN A 339 0.89 -2.00 12.95
CA ASN A 339 -0.35 -2.45 13.56
C ASN A 339 -1.49 -1.56 13.07
N ARG A 340 -2.52 -2.18 12.48
CA ARG A 340 -3.71 -1.48 11.98
C ARG A 340 -4.89 -1.77 12.89
N GLN A 341 -5.45 -0.73 13.49
CA GLN A 341 -6.64 -0.83 14.35
C GLN A 341 -7.81 -0.06 13.75
N ARG A 342 -9.03 -0.60 13.91
CA ARG A 342 -10.29 0.00 13.42
C ARG A 342 -10.83 1.07 14.37
N ILE A 343 -9.94 1.92 14.86
CA ILE A 343 -10.23 2.87 15.94
C ILE A 343 -10.31 4.32 15.45
N GLY A 344 -9.70 4.64 14.30
CA GLY A 344 -9.74 5.97 13.69
C GLY A 344 -11.02 6.25 12.90
N PRO A 345 -11.40 7.52 12.70
CA PRO A 345 -12.58 7.89 11.89
C PRO A 345 -12.49 7.38 10.44
N PHE A 346 -11.27 7.30 9.90
CA PHE A 346 -10.99 6.80 8.55
C PHE A 346 -10.98 5.26 8.45
N ASP A 347 -10.88 4.58 9.60
CA ASP A 347 -10.64 3.14 9.76
C ASP A 347 -11.84 2.36 10.35
N ARG A 348 -12.78 3.09 10.99
CA ARG A 348 -13.93 2.53 11.70
C ARG A 348 -15.03 2.03 10.79
N ARG A 349 -15.63 0.87 11.15
CA ARG A 349 -16.87 0.37 10.55
C ARG A 349 -18.05 1.31 10.83
N ARG A 350 -18.47 2.17 9.89
CA ARG A 350 -19.83 2.75 9.94
C ARG A 350 -20.79 1.79 9.24
N ARG A 351 -21.47 0.97 10.05
CA ARG A 351 -22.62 0.16 9.62
C ARG A 351 -23.81 1.12 9.52
N ALA A 352 -24.21 1.56 8.33
CA ALA A 352 -25.53 2.16 8.15
C ALA A 352 -26.52 1.07 7.70
N GLY A 353 -27.82 1.38 7.83
CA GLY A 353 -28.90 0.38 7.84
C GLY A 353 -29.00 -0.52 6.60
N ARG A 354 -29.90 -1.51 6.71
CA ARG A 354 -30.12 -2.71 5.85
C ARG A 354 -30.26 -2.52 4.31
N HIS A 355 -30.02 -1.34 3.74
CA HIS A 355 -30.20 -1.05 2.31
C HIS A 355 -28.96 -0.52 1.57
N ALA A 356 -27.80 -0.44 2.20
CA ALA A 356 -26.60 0.09 1.55
C ALA A 356 -25.75 -1.05 0.94
N GLN A 357 -26.01 -1.37 -0.33
CA GLN A 357 -25.19 -2.29 -1.15
C GLN A 357 -23.78 -1.73 -1.49
N TYR A 358 -23.37 -0.63 -0.85
CA TYR A 358 -22.13 0.11 -1.11
C TYR A 358 -21.26 0.32 0.16
N GLU A 359 -21.54 -0.38 1.27
CA GLU A 359 -20.79 -0.28 2.55
C GLU A 359 -19.55 -1.17 2.64
N ALA A 360 -18.70 -1.11 1.64
CA ALA A 360 -17.51 -1.94 1.56
C ALA A 360 -16.31 -1.05 1.27
N GLY A 361 -15.64 -0.55 2.32
CA GLY A 361 -14.53 0.39 2.16
C GLY A 361 -13.81 0.75 3.46
N LEU A 362 -13.76 -0.18 4.43
CA LEU A 362 -13.20 0.04 5.76
C LEU A 362 -12.14 -1.04 6.01
N LEU A 363 -11.15 -0.77 6.87
CA LEU A 363 -10.14 -1.77 7.23
C LEU A 363 -10.85 -3.11 7.49
N ARG A 364 -10.46 -4.13 6.71
CA ARG A 364 -11.14 -5.44 6.70
C ARG A 364 -11.09 -6.08 8.08
N THR A 365 -9.94 -5.96 8.72
CA THR A 365 -9.63 -6.54 10.03
C THR A 365 -8.66 -5.66 10.82
N THR A 366 -8.33 -6.09 12.05
CA THR A 366 -7.31 -5.47 12.92
C THR A 366 -6.18 -6.45 13.13
N GLY A 367 -4.95 -5.97 13.18
CA GLY A 367 -3.80 -6.83 13.39
C GLY A 367 -2.51 -6.23 12.88
N LEU A 368 -1.46 -7.06 12.93
CA LEU A 368 -0.17 -6.75 12.37
C LEU A 368 -0.24 -6.93 10.84
N LEU A 369 -0.06 -5.85 10.09
CA LEU A 369 0.20 -5.94 8.65
C LEU A 369 1.71 -6.09 8.45
N VAL A 370 2.09 -7.09 7.67
CA VAL A 370 3.46 -7.26 7.20
C VAL A 370 3.47 -7.01 5.70
N SER A 371 4.27 -6.06 5.27
CA SER A 371 4.41 -5.73 3.85
C SER A 371 5.87 -5.80 3.41
N LEU A 372 6.08 -6.15 2.15
CA LEU A 372 7.40 -6.21 1.55
C LEU A 372 7.52 -5.17 0.44
N ARG A 373 8.48 -4.28 0.60
CA ARG A 373 8.85 -3.30 -0.41
C ARG A 373 9.94 -3.88 -1.31
N ASP A 374 9.76 -3.75 -2.62
CA ASP A 374 10.79 -3.97 -3.64
C ASP A 374 10.88 -2.77 -4.60
N GLY A 375 11.84 -1.87 -4.36
CA GLY A 375 11.91 -0.59 -5.05
C GLY A 375 10.69 0.30 -4.75
N TYR A 376 9.77 0.41 -5.71
CA TYR A 376 8.49 1.14 -5.58
C TYR A 376 7.27 0.21 -5.60
N ARG A 377 7.50 -1.11 -5.58
CA ARG A 377 6.45 -2.10 -5.41
C ARG A 377 6.27 -2.38 -3.93
N LEU A 378 5.03 -2.60 -3.53
CA LEU A 378 4.69 -3.03 -2.18
C LEU A 378 3.83 -4.28 -2.31
N ASP A 379 4.23 -5.34 -1.65
CA ASP A 379 3.51 -6.60 -1.51
C ASP A 379 3.04 -6.75 -0.05
N VAL A 380 2.00 -7.54 0.18
CA VAL A 380 1.50 -7.88 1.52
C VAL A 380 1.75 -9.36 1.78
N LEU A 381 2.17 -9.70 3.00
CA LEU A 381 2.31 -11.07 3.45
C LEU A 381 1.09 -11.39 4.33
N PRO A 382 0.03 -12.02 3.80
CA PRO A 382 -1.13 -12.40 4.60
C PRO A 382 -0.78 -13.52 5.59
N ALA A 383 -1.50 -13.54 6.69
CA ALA A 383 -1.27 -14.42 7.83
C ALA A 383 -1.59 -15.88 7.56
N ASP A 384 -2.62 -16.17 6.76
CA ASP A 384 -2.98 -17.52 6.34
C ASP A 384 -2.48 -17.89 4.93
N GLY A 385 -1.75 -16.96 4.31
CA GLY A 385 -1.18 -17.13 2.99
C GLY A 385 -2.16 -17.03 1.82
N ASP A 386 -3.41 -16.67 2.09
CA ASP A 386 -4.36 -16.28 1.07
C ASP A 386 -4.75 -14.82 1.26
N LEU A 387 -4.69 -14.05 0.17
CA LEU A 387 -5.02 -12.64 0.21
C LEU A 387 -6.44 -12.46 -0.29
N ASP A 388 -7.34 -11.99 0.56
CA ASP A 388 -8.69 -11.69 0.12
C ASP A 388 -8.69 -10.40 -0.71
N LEU A 389 -8.78 -10.56 -2.03
CA LEU A 389 -8.87 -9.44 -2.96
C LEU A 389 -10.31 -8.90 -3.09
N THR A 390 -11.31 -9.59 -2.54
CA THR A 390 -12.72 -9.21 -2.70
C THR A 390 -13.10 -8.10 -1.74
N ILE A 391 -13.77 -7.04 -2.22
CA ILE A 391 -14.07 -5.87 -1.37
C ILE A 391 -15.24 -6.14 -0.40
N HIS A 392 -16.04 -7.18 -0.65
CA HIS A 392 -17.34 -7.35 0.02
C HIS A 392 -17.25 -7.94 1.44
N ASP A 393 -16.21 -8.72 1.75
CA ASP A 393 -16.10 -9.42 3.04
C ASP A 393 -15.29 -8.61 4.07
N SER A 394 -16.00 -7.67 4.70
CA SER A 394 -15.54 -6.77 5.78
C SER A 394 -15.04 -7.43 7.09
N THR A 395 -14.75 -8.74 7.07
CA THR A 395 -14.37 -9.55 8.24
C THR A 395 -13.26 -10.56 7.97
N TYR A 396 -12.67 -10.63 6.77
CA TYR A 396 -11.58 -11.57 6.52
C TYR A 396 -10.36 -11.22 7.39
N ALA A 397 -10.02 -12.12 8.31
CA ALA A 397 -8.92 -11.94 9.26
C ALA A 397 -7.59 -12.49 8.74
N GLY A 398 -7.60 -13.24 7.64
CA GLY A 398 -6.43 -13.88 7.04
C GLY A 398 -5.37 -12.91 6.52
N ASP A 399 -5.74 -11.66 6.21
CA ASP A 399 -4.79 -10.65 5.72
C ASP A 399 -3.78 -10.17 6.80
N LEU A 400 -4.16 -10.19 8.08
CA LEU A 400 -3.36 -9.59 9.16
C LEU A 400 -3.03 -10.63 10.23
N TYR A 401 -1.80 -10.58 10.76
CA TYR A 401 -1.43 -11.44 11.88
C TYR A 401 -2.06 -10.90 13.16
N GLY A 402 -2.95 -11.69 13.74
CA GLY A 402 -3.72 -11.33 14.92
C GLY A 402 -3.68 -12.44 15.98
N PRO A 403 -3.91 -12.10 17.26
CA PRO A 403 -3.96 -13.10 18.31
C PRO A 403 -5.13 -14.08 18.05
N GLY A 404 -4.81 -15.34 17.75
CA GLY A 404 -5.78 -16.41 17.47
C GLY A 404 -6.03 -16.76 16.00
N ALA A 405 -5.40 -16.07 15.03
CA ALA A 405 -5.58 -16.35 13.59
C ALA A 405 -4.28 -16.77 12.86
N SER A 406 -3.12 -16.34 13.34
CA SER A 406 -1.78 -16.90 13.08
C SER A 406 -0.80 -16.05 13.89
N THR A 407 0.19 -16.70 14.49
CA THR A 407 1.12 -16.16 15.48
C THR A 407 2.56 -16.14 14.96
N GLN A 408 2.82 -16.67 13.76
CA GLN A 408 4.18 -16.89 13.28
C GLN A 408 4.35 -16.72 11.76
N LEU A 409 5.32 -15.88 11.37
CA LEU A 409 5.83 -15.74 10.01
C LEU A 409 7.32 -16.12 10.00
N THR A 410 7.69 -17.16 9.26
CA THR A 410 9.06 -17.70 9.25
C THR A 410 9.61 -17.86 7.83
N PRO A 411 10.89 -18.21 7.65
CA PRO A 411 11.41 -18.54 6.32
C PRO A 411 10.78 -19.79 5.68
N TRP A 412 9.89 -20.50 6.40
CA TRP A 412 9.34 -21.83 6.11
C TRP A 412 7.80 -21.88 6.14
N THR A 413 7.14 -20.78 6.50
CA THR A 413 5.70 -20.61 6.31
C THR A 413 5.41 -20.28 4.84
N ARG A 414 4.13 -20.30 4.44
CA ARG A 414 3.71 -19.90 3.10
C ARG A 414 2.60 -18.84 3.20
N PRO A 415 2.84 -17.60 2.72
CA PRO A 415 4.10 -17.07 2.22
C PRO A 415 5.17 -17.08 3.32
N ASN A 416 6.43 -17.22 2.92
CA ASN A 416 7.53 -17.14 3.87
C ASN A 416 7.87 -15.68 4.18
N SER A 417 8.70 -15.47 5.20
CA SER A 417 9.15 -14.15 5.64
C SER A 417 9.90 -13.36 4.55
N ASN A 418 10.38 -14.03 3.48
CA ASN A 418 11.02 -13.39 2.34
C ASN A 418 10.03 -13.08 1.20
N GLY A 419 8.75 -13.41 1.36
CA GLY A 419 7.67 -13.18 0.42
C GLY A 419 7.56 -14.17 -0.74
N PHE A 420 8.11 -15.37 -0.63
CA PHE A 420 8.02 -16.37 -1.70
C PHE A 420 7.06 -17.52 -1.35
N MET A 421 6.17 -17.91 -2.28
CA MET A 421 5.48 -19.21 -2.19
C MET A 421 6.40 -20.37 -2.54
N HIS A 422 7.44 -20.13 -3.33
CA HIS A 422 8.57 -21.02 -3.56
C HIS A 422 9.82 -20.18 -3.84
N TYR A 423 10.96 -20.48 -3.22
CA TYR A 423 12.14 -19.68 -3.51
C TYR A 423 12.66 -19.95 -4.94
N PRO A 424 13.12 -18.92 -5.66
CA PRO A 424 13.77 -19.09 -6.94
C PRO A 424 15.02 -19.97 -6.82
N PRO A 425 15.36 -20.79 -7.83
CA PRO A 425 16.61 -21.55 -7.84
C PRO A 425 17.83 -20.66 -7.59
N GLY A 426 18.67 -21.07 -6.63
CA GLY A 426 19.89 -20.33 -6.26
C GLY A 426 19.67 -19.14 -5.31
N TYR A 427 18.42 -18.81 -4.95
CA TYR A 427 18.15 -17.77 -3.97
C TYR A 427 18.69 -18.14 -2.59
N ARG A 428 19.21 -17.15 -1.87
CA ARG A 428 19.68 -17.32 -0.49
C ARG A 428 18.71 -16.59 0.43
N PRO A 429 17.89 -17.32 1.22
CA PRO A 429 16.93 -16.68 2.09
C PRO A 429 17.61 -15.99 3.27
N ASP A 430 16.98 -14.90 3.71
CA ASP A 430 17.13 -14.41 5.07
C ASP A 430 16.38 -15.33 6.03
N TRP A 431 16.96 -15.51 7.21
CA TRP A 431 16.51 -16.51 8.18
C TRP A 431 15.68 -15.90 9.31
N PHE A 432 15.20 -14.67 9.17
CA PHE A 432 14.45 -14.04 10.24
C PHE A 432 13.02 -14.55 10.35
N ALA A 433 12.42 -14.38 11.52
CA ALA A 433 11.03 -14.67 11.79
C ALA A 433 10.35 -13.56 12.62
N LEU A 434 9.04 -13.41 12.44
CA LEU A 434 8.14 -12.75 13.37
C LEU A 434 7.35 -13.84 14.10
N ASP A 435 7.32 -13.77 15.42
CA ASP A 435 6.78 -14.83 16.26
C ASP A 435 6.04 -14.23 17.47
N ALA A 436 5.32 -15.09 18.21
CA ALA A 436 4.66 -14.75 19.47
C ALA A 436 3.77 -13.48 19.41
N ILE A 437 3.07 -13.29 18.28
CA ILE A 437 2.20 -12.13 18.05
C ILE A 437 1.00 -12.21 18.99
N ARG A 438 0.84 -11.21 19.85
CA ARG A 438 -0.19 -11.19 20.92
C ARG A 438 -0.66 -9.77 21.24
N HIS A 439 -1.87 -9.64 21.77
CA HIS A 439 -2.35 -8.36 22.31
C HIS A 439 -1.49 -7.92 23.50
N ALA A 440 -1.15 -6.63 23.55
CA ALA A 440 -0.47 -6.04 24.70
C ALA A 440 -1.41 -5.79 25.90
N GLY A 441 -2.73 -5.94 25.71
CA GLY A 441 -3.75 -5.67 26.75
C GLY A 441 -4.05 -4.18 26.94
N THR A 442 -3.65 -3.33 26.00
CA THR A 442 -3.89 -1.88 26.03
C THR A 442 -5.22 -1.51 25.36
N THR A 443 -5.75 -0.33 25.69
CA THR A 443 -7.03 0.16 25.15
C THR A 443 -6.97 0.63 23.70
N ASP A 444 -5.77 0.91 23.19
CA ASP A 444 -5.50 1.30 21.80
C ASP A 444 -5.27 0.10 20.86
N GLY A 445 -5.37 -1.12 21.37
CA GLY A 445 -5.18 -2.33 20.57
C GLY A 445 -3.72 -2.61 20.18
N ALA A 446 -2.75 -2.10 20.95
CA ALA A 446 -1.34 -2.39 20.71
C ALA A 446 -1.06 -3.90 20.72
N LEU A 447 -0.10 -4.30 19.89
CA LEU A 447 0.36 -5.68 19.75
C LEU A 447 1.81 -5.79 20.21
N THR A 448 2.17 -6.96 20.74
CA THR A 448 3.56 -7.36 20.91
C THR A 448 3.90 -8.51 19.99
N PHE A 449 5.14 -8.56 19.51
CA PHE A 449 5.68 -9.65 18.71
C PHE A 449 7.17 -9.81 19.02
N THR A 450 7.71 -11.01 18.79
CA THR A 450 9.14 -11.29 18.89
C THR A 450 9.74 -11.30 17.49
N PHE A 451 10.77 -10.48 17.27
CA PHE A 451 11.60 -10.57 16.07
C PHE A 451 12.81 -11.46 16.36
N ILE A 452 13.08 -12.40 15.46
CA ILE A 452 14.22 -13.32 15.56
C ILE A 452 15.07 -13.11 14.31
N ASP A 453 16.29 -12.58 14.45
CA ASP A 453 17.15 -12.23 13.29
C ASP A 453 17.73 -13.47 12.58
N ASP A 454 17.97 -14.57 13.31
CA ASP A 454 18.32 -15.87 12.74
C ASP A 454 17.54 -17.00 13.43
N PHE A 455 16.43 -17.38 12.80
CA PHE A 455 15.51 -18.40 13.28
C PHE A 455 16.14 -19.80 13.39
N ARG A 456 17.30 -20.04 12.76
CA ARG A 456 18.00 -21.35 12.86
C ARG A 456 18.66 -21.60 14.21
N VAL A 457 18.85 -20.56 15.02
CA VAL A 457 19.56 -20.65 16.30
C VAL A 457 18.73 -21.32 17.40
N ALA A 458 17.40 -21.23 17.34
CA ALA A 458 16.49 -21.91 18.27
C ALA A 458 15.04 -21.91 17.73
N PRO A 459 14.77 -22.56 16.58
CA PRO A 459 13.45 -22.48 15.97
C PRO A 459 12.39 -23.21 16.81
N VAL A 460 11.27 -22.53 16.99
CA VAL A 460 10.07 -23.06 17.62
C VAL A 460 8.95 -23.01 16.60
N ILE A 461 8.54 -24.15 16.06
CA ILE A 461 7.51 -24.26 15.03
C ILE A 461 6.15 -24.37 15.73
N ARG A 462 5.32 -23.33 15.58
CA ARG A 462 3.98 -23.24 16.21
C ARG A 462 2.83 -23.43 15.24
N GLU A 463 3.10 -23.34 13.96
CA GLU A 463 2.12 -23.46 12.90
C GLU A 463 2.61 -24.46 11.87
N ASP A 464 1.68 -24.90 11.03
CA ASP A 464 2.00 -25.79 9.93
C ASP A 464 3.08 -25.15 9.07
N SER A 465 4.21 -25.83 9.00
CA SER A 465 5.45 -25.32 8.42
C SER A 465 6.05 -26.37 7.50
N TRP A 466 6.86 -25.90 6.57
CA TRP A 466 7.41 -26.76 5.55
C TRP A 466 8.86 -26.40 5.22
N ILE A 467 9.68 -27.40 4.94
CA ILE A 467 11.09 -27.24 4.63
C ILE A 467 11.41 -28.02 3.35
N GLY A 468 11.58 -27.31 2.23
CA GLY A 468 11.99 -27.92 0.96
C GLY A 468 13.35 -27.47 0.44
N ALA A 469 13.52 -27.58 -0.88
CA ALA A 469 14.83 -27.60 -1.54
C ALA A 469 15.66 -26.33 -1.31
N GLU A 470 15.00 -25.18 -1.20
CA GLU A 470 15.56 -23.85 -0.90
C GLU A 470 16.37 -23.75 0.39
N THR A 471 16.00 -24.54 1.39
CA THR A 471 16.61 -24.61 2.70
C THR A 471 17.34 -25.94 2.87
N GLY A 472 17.32 -26.79 1.84
CA GLY A 472 18.03 -28.06 1.75
C GLY A 472 19.54 -27.91 1.98
N GLY A 473 20.11 -28.82 2.77
CA GLY A 473 21.55 -28.89 3.02
C GLY A 473 22.10 -27.80 3.94
N ARG A 474 21.27 -26.95 4.54
CA ARG A 474 21.71 -25.98 5.55
C ARG A 474 21.39 -26.50 6.95
N PRO A 475 22.38 -26.70 7.82
CA PRO A 475 22.13 -27.29 9.13
C PRO A 475 21.42 -26.32 10.07
N PHE A 476 20.54 -26.89 10.89
CA PHE A 476 20.03 -26.27 12.10
C PHE A 476 21.10 -26.32 13.17
N THR A 477 21.65 -25.16 13.51
CA THR A 477 22.74 -25.03 14.50
C THR A 477 22.22 -25.06 15.94
N GLY A 478 20.92 -24.79 16.11
CA GLY A 478 20.21 -24.72 17.38
C GLY A 478 19.29 -25.91 17.67
N PRO A 479 18.76 -26.01 18.91
CA PRO A 479 17.68 -26.93 19.21
C PRO A 479 16.40 -26.51 18.49
N VAL A 480 15.71 -27.48 17.90
CA VAL A 480 14.45 -27.30 17.18
C VAL A 480 13.31 -27.85 18.02
N ARG A 481 12.22 -27.09 18.14
CA ARG A 481 11.00 -27.56 18.81
C ARG A 481 9.82 -27.46 17.86
N VAL A 482 9.03 -28.52 17.72
CA VAL A 482 7.72 -28.49 17.07
C VAL A 482 6.69 -28.58 18.18
N THR A 483 5.80 -27.58 18.25
CA THR A 483 4.83 -27.46 19.35
C THR A 483 3.51 -28.15 19.03
N ASN A 484 2.77 -28.52 20.07
CA ASN A 484 1.52 -29.29 19.98
C ASN A 484 0.55 -28.75 18.91
N GLY A 485 0.03 -29.65 18.09
CA GLY A 485 -0.94 -29.35 17.03
C GLY A 485 -0.33 -28.95 15.69
N SER A 486 0.96 -28.62 15.64
CA SER A 486 1.64 -28.23 14.40
C SER A 486 2.13 -29.43 13.58
N THR A 487 2.17 -29.24 12.27
CA THR A 487 2.78 -30.15 11.31
C THR A 487 4.06 -29.55 10.73
N LEU A 488 5.15 -30.33 10.70
CA LEU A 488 6.36 -29.98 9.96
C LEU A 488 6.59 -30.96 8.82
N THR A 489 6.57 -30.48 7.58
CA THR A 489 6.88 -31.31 6.41
C THR A 489 8.30 -31.03 5.91
N LEU A 490 9.10 -32.07 5.71
CA LEU A 490 10.45 -32.03 5.16
C LEU A 490 10.45 -32.63 3.75
N GLU A 491 10.57 -31.78 2.73
CA GLU A 491 10.63 -32.17 1.31
C GLU A 491 12.05 -32.13 0.73
N ALA A 492 13.02 -31.72 1.52
CA ALA A 492 14.42 -31.72 1.14
C ALA A 492 15.33 -32.29 2.24
N PRO A 493 16.59 -32.60 1.92
CA PRO A 493 17.56 -33.02 2.93
C PRO A 493 17.80 -31.94 4.00
N GLN A 494 17.55 -32.31 5.26
CA GLN A 494 17.73 -31.45 6.43
C GLN A 494 18.63 -32.11 7.46
N THR A 495 19.52 -31.30 8.03
CA THR A 495 20.44 -31.72 9.09
C THR A 495 20.19 -30.93 10.36
N PHE A 496 19.90 -31.64 11.45
CA PHE A 496 19.76 -31.09 12.79
C PHE A 496 21.04 -31.38 13.58
N SER A 497 21.82 -30.34 13.87
CA SER A 497 23.09 -30.48 14.60
C SER A 497 22.91 -30.59 16.11
N ARG A 498 21.71 -30.27 16.61
CA ARG A 498 21.34 -30.29 18.03
C ARG A 498 20.05 -31.09 18.24
N MET A 499 19.40 -30.86 19.37
CA MET A 499 18.17 -31.57 19.74
C MET A 499 16.99 -31.12 18.88
N MET A 500 16.25 -32.05 18.30
CA MET A 500 14.90 -31.84 17.74
C MET A 500 13.88 -32.43 18.72
N HIS A 501 12.98 -31.60 19.20
CA HIS A 501 11.98 -31.93 20.20
C HIS A 501 10.58 -31.82 19.61
N LEU A 502 9.84 -32.92 19.60
CA LEU A 502 8.48 -33.00 19.09
C LEU A 502 7.53 -33.11 20.28
N ASP A 503 6.74 -32.06 20.51
CA ASP A 503 5.76 -32.01 21.60
C ASP A 503 4.62 -33.02 21.38
N ALA A 504 3.80 -33.21 22.41
CA ALA A 504 2.62 -34.07 22.29
C ALA A 504 1.71 -33.57 21.16
N GLY A 505 1.11 -34.47 20.38
CA GLY A 505 0.14 -34.13 19.34
C GLY A 505 0.71 -33.55 18.04
N THR A 506 2.03 -33.42 17.92
CA THR A 506 2.67 -32.91 16.69
C THR A 506 2.87 -33.96 15.63
N THR A 507 2.90 -33.56 14.37
CA THR A 507 3.28 -34.45 13.26
C THR A 507 4.50 -33.90 12.52
N VAL A 508 5.48 -34.75 12.25
CA VAL A 508 6.57 -34.46 11.33
C VAL A 508 6.51 -35.47 10.18
N VAL A 509 6.54 -34.98 8.94
CA VAL A 509 6.50 -35.80 7.73
C VAL A 509 7.79 -35.58 6.96
N VAL A 510 8.56 -36.63 6.72
CA VAL A 510 9.69 -36.62 5.79
C VAL A 510 9.18 -37.17 4.47
N ALA A 511 8.93 -36.30 3.50
CA ALA A 511 8.41 -36.66 2.19
C ALA A 511 9.41 -37.54 1.42
N PRO A 512 9.00 -38.23 0.33
CA PRO A 512 9.84 -39.19 -0.40
C PRO A 512 11.23 -38.66 -0.83
N GLU A 513 11.30 -37.40 -1.27
CA GLU A 513 12.55 -36.74 -1.68
C GLU A 513 13.32 -36.08 -0.51
N GLY A 514 12.68 -36.02 0.67
CA GLY A 514 13.25 -35.42 1.87
C GLY A 514 14.20 -36.36 2.60
N SER A 515 15.03 -35.78 3.46
CA SER A 515 15.74 -36.56 4.48
C SER A 515 15.84 -35.84 5.81
N LEU A 516 15.68 -36.57 6.91
CA LEU A 516 15.95 -36.08 8.26
C LEU A 516 17.27 -36.67 8.73
N GLN A 517 18.28 -35.83 8.93
CA GLN A 517 19.55 -36.21 9.54
C GLN A 517 19.69 -35.58 10.92
N VAL A 518 19.97 -36.38 11.94
CA VAL A 518 20.39 -35.89 13.27
C VAL A 518 21.86 -36.18 13.43
N ALA A 519 22.68 -35.13 13.49
CA ALA A 519 24.12 -35.25 13.56
C ALA A 519 24.59 -35.86 14.89
N ARG A 520 25.82 -36.38 14.91
CA ARG A 520 26.48 -36.84 16.13
C ARG A 520 26.44 -35.76 17.23
N GLY A 521 25.97 -36.13 18.42
CA GLY A 521 25.78 -35.20 19.55
C GLY A 521 24.43 -34.48 19.56
N GLY A 522 23.61 -34.64 18.53
CA GLY A 522 22.20 -34.26 18.52
C GLY A 522 21.28 -35.32 19.14
N ALA A 523 20.00 -34.99 19.27
CA ALA A 523 18.99 -35.92 19.75
C ALA A 523 17.64 -35.67 19.06
N LEU A 524 16.89 -36.72 18.77
CA LEU A 524 15.51 -36.65 18.32
C LEU A 524 14.61 -37.17 19.44
N VAL A 525 13.74 -36.31 19.96
CA VAL A 525 12.90 -36.60 21.12
C VAL A 525 11.44 -36.51 20.72
N LEU A 526 10.71 -37.63 20.78
CA LEU A 526 9.27 -37.69 20.50
C LEU A 526 8.48 -37.84 21.80
N ARG A 527 7.64 -36.84 22.09
CA ARG A 527 6.71 -36.89 23.22
C ARG A 527 5.47 -37.74 22.91
N ARG A 528 4.69 -38.06 23.94
CA ARG A 528 3.50 -38.90 23.84
C ARG A 528 2.52 -38.30 22.84
N GLY A 529 2.07 -39.09 21.87
CA GLY A 529 1.17 -38.64 20.81
C GLY A 529 1.85 -37.86 19.69
N ALA A 530 3.16 -37.60 19.76
CA ALA A 530 3.91 -37.09 18.61
C ALA A 530 4.07 -38.19 17.55
N ARG A 531 4.03 -37.78 16.27
CA ARG A 531 4.18 -38.67 15.12
C ARG A 531 5.35 -38.19 14.26
N LEU A 532 6.28 -39.07 13.95
CA LEU A 532 7.26 -38.89 12.87
C LEU A 532 6.98 -39.93 11.79
N ILE A 533 6.64 -39.47 10.59
CA ILE A 533 6.33 -40.29 9.42
C ILE A 533 7.44 -40.07 8.40
N VAL A 534 8.20 -41.10 8.07
CA VAL A 534 9.35 -41.03 7.17
C VAL A 534 9.05 -41.83 5.90
N GLN A 535 8.75 -41.12 4.83
CA GLN A 535 8.58 -41.66 3.48
C GLN A 535 9.85 -41.54 2.64
N GLY A 536 10.69 -40.54 2.94
CA GLY A 536 12.02 -40.37 2.38
C GLY A 536 13.10 -41.07 3.18
N ARG A 537 14.14 -40.35 3.59
CA ARG A 537 15.29 -40.92 4.33
C ARG A 537 15.40 -40.44 5.77
N LEU A 538 15.76 -41.35 6.68
CA LEU A 538 16.09 -41.02 8.07
C LEU A 538 17.53 -41.44 8.37
N TYR A 539 18.37 -40.50 8.79
CA TYR A 539 19.75 -40.71 9.20
C TYR A 539 19.95 -40.27 10.65
N LEU A 540 20.07 -41.23 11.57
CA LEU A 540 20.29 -40.93 12.99
C LEU A 540 21.73 -41.29 13.38
N GLU A 541 22.57 -40.29 13.58
CA GLU A 541 23.89 -40.43 14.22
C GLU A 541 23.89 -39.99 15.68
N GLY A 542 22.82 -39.31 16.10
CA GLY A 542 22.56 -38.88 17.48
C GLY A 542 21.65 -39.84 18.26
N LEU A 543 21.12 -39.36 19.38
CA LEU A 543 20.23 -40.13 20.25
C LEU A 543 18.77 -40.09 19.75
N LEU A 544 18.07 -41.23 19.79
CA LEU A 544 16.61 -41.29 19.61
C LEU A 544 15.94 -41.56 20.96
N ALA A 545 15.03 -40.68 21.39
CA ALA A 545 14.24 -40.86 22.60
C ALA A 545 12.74 -40.86 22.27
N LEU A 546 12.09 -42.00 22.50
CA LEU A 546 10.65 -42.18 22.32
C LEU A 546 9.98 -42.31 23.67
N THR A 547 9.05 -41.42 23.99
CA THR A 547 8.20 -41.59 25.19
C THR A 547 7.02 -42.52 24.91
N PRO A 548 6.44 -43.18 25.94
CA PRO A 548 5.28 -44.05 25.74
C PRO A 548 4.14 -43.36 24.97
N GLY A 549 3.71 -43.98 23.86
CA GLY A 549 2.68 -43.44 22.97
C GLY A 549 3.17 -42.48 21.89
N ALA A 550 4.48 -42.24 21.77
CA ALA A 550 5.08 -41.66 20.57
C ALA A 550 5.04 -42.66 19.40
N VAL A 551 4.90 -42.17 18.17
CA VAL A 551 4.82 -42.99 16.97
C VAL A 551 5.91 -42.60 15.99
N LEU A 552 6.75 -43.57 15.62
CA LEU A 552 7.71 -43.48 14.53
C LEU A 552 7.30 -44.47 13.44
N VAL A 553 6.97 -43.96 12.26
CA VAL A 553 6.66 -44.75 11.07
C VAL A 553 7.76 -44.50 10.04
N VAL A 554 8.42 -45.55 9.58
CA VAL A 554 9.43 -45.48 8.52
C VAL A 554 8.97 -46.36 7.37
N GLU A 555 8.44 -45.71 6.33
CA GLU A 555 7.99 -46.31 5.07
C GLU A 555 9.08 -46.23 3.99
N GLY A 556 10.01 -45.28 4.11
CA GLY A 556 11.16 -45.09 3.22
C GLY A 556 12.46 -45.73 3.71
N GLU A 557 13.59 -45.10 3.36
CA GLU A 557 14.93 -45.60 3.70
C GLU A 557 15.34 -45.15 5.11
N GLY A 558 15.41 -46.07 6.07
CA GLY A 558 15.87 -45.78 7.43
C GLY A 558 17.29 -46.30 7.70
N ARG A 559 18.21 -45.41 8.08
CA ARG A 559 19.52 -45.77 8.64
C ARG A 559 19.67 -45.19 10.04
N ILE A 560 19.56 -46.06 11.03
CA ILE A 560 19.86 -45.73 12.42
C ILE A 560 21.30 -46.19 12.67
N GLY A 561 22.23 -45.24 12.68
CA GLY A 561 23.59 -45.51 13.08
C GLY A 561 23.59 -45.84 14.57
N ALA A 562 24.03 -47.04 14.94
CA ALA A 562 24.31 -47.32 16.33
C ALA A 562 25.45 -46.39 16.77
N SER A 563 25.12 -45.35 17.53
CA SER A 563 26.09 -44.65 18.36
C SER A 563 26.67 -45.72 19.29
N ARG A 564 27.86 -46.24 18.95
CA ARG A 564 28.72 -46.90 19.92
C ARG A 564 29.12 -45.82 20.92
N THR A 565 28.27 -45.56 21.91
CA THR A 565 28.73 -44.92 23.14
C THR A 565 29.79 -45.84 23.76
N PRO A 566 30.95 -45.32 24.19
CA PRO A 566 31.73 -45.96 25.25
C PRO A 566 30.88 -46.12 26.51
#